data_AF-A0A7H1NPH8-F1
#
_entry.id   AF-A0A7H1NPH8-F1
#
_cell.length_a   1.000
_cell.length_b   1.000
_cell.length_c   1.000
_cell.angle_alpha   90.00
_cell.angle_beta   90.00
_cell.angle_gamma   90.00
#
_symmetry.space_group_name_H-M   'P 1'
#
loop_
_entity.id
_entity.type
_entity.pdbx_description
1 polymer ?
#
loop_
_entity_poly.entity_id
_entity_poly.type
_entity_poly.pdbx_seq_one_letter_code
_entity_poly.pdbx_strand_id
1 'polypeptide(L)'
;MKVIEQGKSVIDSQLEYLKYSGFRIGQQGLYCCVAAVFGVFFLISLHALFWTVMMSVLYLPAWLAALIVLFFDGIVAVFFIFLARNKKASEAEVMVLKQRDNAWDGFKESLAFTAFLGATAGPLGRFLLKSIMNLVIKKISGKHKKNKN
;
A
#
# COMPACT_ATOMS: atom_id res chain seq x y z
N MET A 1 27.61 5.11 15.12
CA MET A 1 27.65 3.92 14.22
C MET A 1 26.26 3.38 13.88
N LYS A 2 25.26 3.40 14.79
CA LYS A 2 23.95 2.76 14.57
C LYS A 2 23.02 3.35 13.48
N VAL A 3 22.98 4.66 13.26
CA VAL A 3 21.94 5.27 12.38
C VAL A 3 22.18 5.01 10.90
N ILE A 4 23.44 5.08 10.44
CA ILE A 4 23.80 4.87 9.03
C ILE A 4 23.59 3.39 8.65
N GLU A 5 23.94 2.47 9.55
CA GLU A 5 23.78 1.03 9.36
C GLU A 5 22.31 0.61 9.40
N GLN A 6 21.51 1.19 10.30
CA GLN A 6 20.06 1.01 10.30
C GLN A 6 19.40 1.61 9.05
N GLY A 7 19.82 2.79 8.61
CA GLY A 7 19.36 3.41 7.36
C GLY A 7 19.67 2.54 6.14
N LYS A 8 20.86 1.93 6.08
CA LYS A 8 21.21 0.96 5.04
C LYS A 8 20.29 -0.26 5.08
N SER A 9 20.02 -0.83 6.26
CA SER A 9 19.12 -1.98 6.40
C SER A 9 17.68 -1.67 5.98
N VAL A 10 17.21 -0.43 6.19
CA VAL A 10 15.90 0.04 5.73
C VAL A 10 15.85 0.10 4.20
N ILE A 11 16.90 0.63 3.56
CA ILE A 11 16.96 0.70 2.10
C ILE A 11 17.04 -0.69 1.49
N ASP A 12 17.87 -1.57 2.04
CA ASP A 12 18.03 -2.94 1.56
C ASP A 12 16.70 -3.73 1.67
N SER A 13 15.99 -3.61 2.79
CA SER A 13 14.67 -4.24 2.98
C SER A 13 13.57 -3.65 2.11
N GLN A 14 13.58 -2.34 1.82
CA GLN A 14 12.66 -1.74 0.85
C GLN A 14 12.94 -2.22 -0.58
N LEU A 15 14.21 -2.35 -0.96
CA LEU A 15 14.60 -2.82 -2.28
C LEU A 15 14.18 -4.27 -2.50
N GLU A 16 14.35 -5.10 -1.48
CA GLU A 16 13.93 -6.50 -1.49
C GLU A 16 12.40 -6.63 -1.58
N TYR A 17 11.66 -5.83 -0.80
CA TYR A 17 10.20 -5.72 -0.93
C TYR A 17 9.76 -5.33 -2.35
N LEU A 18 10.45 -4.34 -2.94
CA LEU A 18 10.12 -3.85 -4.28
C LEU A 18 10.33 -4.94 -5.35
N LYS A 19 11.39 -5.75 -5.21
CA LYS A 19 11.66 -6.88 -6.13
C LYS A 19 10.57 -7.93 -6.05
N TYR A 20 10.22 -8.39 -4.85
CA TYR A 20 9.20 -9.43 -4.69
C TYR A 20 7.80 -8.93 -5.07
N SER A 21 7.44 -7.70 -4.70
CA SER A 21 6.15 -7.11 -5.08
C SER A 21 6.08 -6.84 -6.59
N GLY A 22 7.18 -6.40 -7.21
CA GLY A 22 7.29 -6.19 -8.65
C GLY A 22 7.09 -7.48 -9.46
N PHE A 23 7.69 -8.59 -9.05
CA PHE A 23 7.48 -9.90 -9.70
C PHE A 23 6.02 -10.36 -9.58
N ARG A 24 5.39 -10.20 -8.42
CA ARG A 24 3.98 -10.56 -8.21
C ARG A 24 3.06 -9.72 -9.09
N ILE A 25 3.22 -8.39 -9.09
CA ILE A 25 2.39 -7.49 -9.90
C ILE A 25 2.60 -7.78 -11.39
N GLY A 26 3.84 -8.05 -11.81
CA GLY A 26 4.17 -8.44 -13.18
C GLY A 26 3.50 -9.74 -13.61
N GLN A 27 3.63 -10.81 -12.82
CA GLN A 27 2.95 -12.09 -13.08
C GLN A 27 1.44 -11.95 -13.05
N GLN A 28 0.91 -11.21 -12.07
CA GLN A 28 -0.52 -10.95 -11.94
C GLN A 28 -1.07 -10.17 -13.12
N GLY A 29 -0.29 -9.21 -13.64
CA GLY A 29 -0.61 -8.47 -14.87
C GLY A 29 -0.63 -9.38 -16.09
N LEU A 30 0.39 -10.21 -16.27
CA LEU A 30 0.46 -11.20 -17.36
C LEU A 30 -0.72 -12.17 -17.33
N TYR A 31 -1.00 -12.79 -16.17
CA TYR A 31 -2.15 -13.69 -16.03
C TYR A 31 -3.48 -12.96 -16.22
N CYS A 32 -3.58 -11.68 -15.83
CA CYS A 32 -4.78 -10.88 -16.08
C CYS A 32 -4.97 -10.62 -17.58
N CYS A 33 -3.91 -10.31 -18.33
CA CYS A 33 -3.96 -10.14 -19.78
C CYS A 33 -4.38 -11.45 -20.47
N VAL A 34 -3.76 -12.57 -20.10
CA VAL A 34 -4.11 -13.89 -20.63
C VAL A 34 -5.58 -14.23 -20.32
N ALA A 35 -6.00 -14.05 -19.07
CA ALA A 35 -7.39 -14.28 -18.66
C ALA A 35 -8.38 -13.36 -19.39
N ALA A 36 -8.01 -12.10 -19.66
CA ALA A 36 -8.87 -11.18 -20.42
C ALA A 36 -9.04 -11.64 -21.88
N VAL A 37 -7.94 -12.03 -22.55
CA VAL A 37 -7.99 -12.52 -23.94
C VAL A 37 -8.80 -13.80 -24.03
N PHE A 38 -8.44 -14.83 -23.26
CA PHE A 38 -9.17 -16.10 -23.28
C PHE A 38 -10.60 -15.97 -22.77
N GLY A 39 -10.84 -15.08 -21.80
CA GLY A 39 -12.19 -14.79 -21.30
C GLY A 39 -13.10 -14.19 -22.36
N VAL A 40 -12.60 -13.23 -23.14
CA VAL A 40 -13.36 -12.65 -24.27
C VAL A 40 -13.67 -13.71 -25.32
N PHE A 41 -12.68 -14.51 -25.73
CA PHE A 41 -12.91 -15.60 -26.69
C PHE A 41 -13.92 -16.62 -26.16
N PHE A 42 -13.81 -17.01 -24.89
CA PHE A 42 -14.74 -17.94 -24.25
C PHE A 42 -16.17 -17.37 -24.22
N LEU A 43 -16.34 -16.10 -23.86
CA LEU A 43 -17.64 -15.41 -23.87
C LEU A 43 -18.26 -15.41 -25.28
N ILE A 44 -17.49 -15.09 -26.32
CA ILE A 44 -17.96 -15.12 -27.70
C ILE A 44 -18.39 -16.54 -28.11
N SER A 45 -17.55 -17.55 -27.82
CA SER A 45 -17.88 -18.94 -28.13
C SER A 45 -19.11 -19.44 -27.39
N LEU A 46 -19.25 -19.07 -26.11
CA LEU A 46 -20.37 -19.46 -25.29
C LEU A 46 -21.66 -18.77 -25.76
N HIS A 47 -21.60 -17.49 -26.10
CA HIS A 47 -22.72 -16.75 -26.70
C HIS A 47 -23.20 -17.43 -27.98
N ALA A 48 -22.29 -17.74 -28.91
CA ALA A 48 -22.62 -18.40 -30.17
C ALA A 48 -23.23 -19.79 -29.95
N LEU A 49 -22.70 -20.55 -28.99
CA LEU A 49 -23.22 -21.87 -28.64
C LEU A 49 -24.63 -21.78 -28.04
N PHE A 50 -24.84 -20.88 -27.08
CA PHE A 50 -26.16 -20.65 -26.48
C PHE A 50 -27.19 -20.19 -27.52
N TRP A 51 -26.81 -19.23 -28.36
CA TRP A 51 -27.65 -18.76 -29.46
C TRP A 51 -28.09 -19.91 -30.36
N THR A 52 -27.14 -20.76 -30.77
CA THR A 52 -27.41 -21.91 -31.64
C THR A 52 -28.32 -22.93 -30.95
N VAL A 53 -28.11 -23.22 -29.66
CA VAL A 53 -28.99 -24.13 -28.90
C VAL A 53 -30.42 -23.58 -28.79
N MET A 54 -30.57 -22.29 -28.48
CA MET A 54 -31.90 -21.66 -28.35
C MET A 54 -32.67 -21.70 -29.68
N MET A 55 -31.99 -21.45 -30.80
CA MET A 55 -32.61 -21.44 -32.13
C MET A 55 -32.84 -22.85 -32.69
N SER A 56 -31.86 -23.74 -32.57
CA SER A 56 -31.86 -25.04 -33.26
C SER A 56 -32.47 -26.19 -32.44
N VAL A 57 -32.43 -26.12 -31.11
CA VAL A 57 -32.94 -27.18 -30.23
C VAL A 57 -34.26 -26.78 -29.59
N LEU A 58 -34.36 -25.55 -29.10
CA LEU A 58 -35.56 -25.06 -28.41
C LEU A 58 -36.55 -24.34 -29.33
N TYR A 59 -36.19 -24.15 -30.62
CA TYR A 59 -37.02 -23.49 -31.63
C TYR A 59 -37.59 -22.15 -31.17
N LEU A 60 -36.84 -21.43 -30.34
CA LEU A 60 -37.26 -20.15 -29.80
C LEU A 60 -37.24 -19.07 -30.90
N PRO A 61 -38.16 -18.10 -30.86
CA PRO A 61 -38.07 -16.97 -31.76
C PRO A 61 -36.82 -16.14 -31.42
N ALA A 62 -36.18 -15.61 -32.46
CA ALA A 62 -34.87 -14.94 -32.36
C ALA A 62 -34.80 -13.84 -31.29
N TRP A 63 -35.89 -13.11 -31.07
CA TRP A 63 -35.95 -12.05 -30.06
C TRP A 63 -35.89 -12.60 -28.63
N LEU A 64 -36.53 -13.74 -28.35
CA LEU A 64 -36.54 -14.36 -27.02
C LEU A 64 -35.20 -15.07 -26.75
N ALA A 65 -34.64 -15.72 -27.77
CA ALA A 65 -33.28 -16.25 -27.72
C ALA A 65 -32.26 -15.14 -27.40
N ALA A 66 -32.34 -13.99 -28.10
CA ALA A 66 -31.46 -12.84 -27.85
C ALA A 66 -31.55 -12.33 -26.41
N LEU A 67 -32.77 -12.21 -25.88
CA LEU A 67 -33.01 -11.74 -24.52
C LEU A 67 -32.37 -12.67 -23.47
N ILE A 68 -32.52 -13.99 -23.66
CA ILE A 68 -31.97 -15.00 -22.74
C ILE A 68 -30.44 -15.01 -22.78
N VAL A 69 -29.85 -15.00 -23.97
CA VAL A 69 -28.38 -14.99 -24.12
C VAL A 69 -27.79 -13.69 -23.55
N LEU A 70 -28.41 -12.54 -23.81
CA LEU A 70 -28.00 -11.25 -23.25
C LEU A 70 -28.05 -11.26 -21.71
N PHE A 71 -29.11 -11.83 -21.13
CA PHE A 71 -29.23 -11.95 -19.68
C PHE A 71 -28.13 -12.85 -19.09
N PHE A 72 -27.86 -13.99 -19.73
CA PHE A 72 -26.80 -14.90 -19.32
C PHE A 72 -25.42 -14.21 -19.39
N ASP A 73 -25.11 -13.54 -20.50
CA ASP A 73 -23.86 -12.80 -20.68
C ASP A 73 -23.69 -11.71 -19.61
N GLY A 74 -24.78 -11.02 -19.26
CA GLY A 74 -24.80 -10.04 -18.17
C GLY A 74 -24.40 -10.64 -16.82
N ILE A 75 -24.93 -11.82 -16.47
CA ILE A 75 -24.56 -12.52 -15.22
C ILE A 75 -23.08 -12.90 -15.24
N VAL A 76 -22.60 -13.45 -16.34
CA VAL A 76 -21.19 -13.85 -16.49
C VAL A 76 -20.27 -12.63 -16.37
N ALA A 77 -20.61 -11.52 -17.02
CA ALA A 77 -19.85 -10.28 -16.93
C ALA A 77 -19.76 -9.76 -15.48
N VAL A 78 -20.87 -9.73 -14.75
CA VAL A 78 -20.90 -9.33 -13.34
C VAL A 78 -20.06 -10.27 -12.47
N PHE A 79 -20.13 -11.59 -12.71
CA PHE A 79 -19.33 -12.57 -11.99
C PHE A 79 -17.82 -12.37 -12.19
N PHE A 80 -17.38 -12.12 -13.43
CA PHE A 80 -15.98 -11.82 -13.73
C PHE A 80 -15.50 -10.51 -13.09
N ILE A 81 -16.34 -9.47 -13.07
CA ILE A 81 -16.03 -8.21 -12.36
C ILE A 81 -15.83 -8.47 -10.86
N PHE A 82 -16.68 -9.32 -10.26
CA PHE A 82 -16.57 -9.64 -8.84
C PHE A 82 -15.31 -10.44 -8.50
N LEU A 83 -14.94 -11.40 -9.36
CA LEU A 83 -13.70 -12.17 -9.25
C LEU A 83 -12.46 -11.27 -9.41
N ALA A 84 -12.48 -10.34 -10.36
CA ALA A 84 -11.39 -9.40 -10.57
C ALA A 84 -11.13 -8.51 -9.35
N ARG A 85 -12.18 -8.22 -8.55
CA ARG A 85 -12.09 -7.38 -7.35
C ARG A 85 -11.44 -8.08 -6.14
N ASN A 86 -11.42 -9.41 -6.10
CA ASN A 86 -11.01 -10.20 -4.93
C ASN A 86 -9.58 -10.74 -5.01
N LYS A 87 -8.60 -9.90 -5.35
CA LYS A 87 -7.18 -10.31 -5.28
C LYS A 87 -6.60 -10.01 -3.90
N LYS A 88 -6.54 -11.03 -3.03
CA LYS A 88 -5.87 -10.97 -1.73
C LYS A 88 -4.35 -10.94 -1.90
N ALA A 89 -3.66 -10.18 -1.05
CA ALA A 89 -2.20 -10.18 -0.99
C ALA A 89 -1.67 -11.56 -0.57
N SER A 90 -0.54 -11.97 -1.13
CA SER A 90 0.12 -13.24 -0.80
C SER A 90 0.67 -13.21 0.63
N GLU A 91 0.64 -14.33 1.37
CA GLU A 91 1.20 -14.43 2.73
C GLU A 91 2.68 -14.02 2.79
N ALA A 92 3.45 -14.32 1.73
CA ALA A 92 4.85 -13.91 1.63
C ALA A 92 5.00 -12.38 1.58
N GLU A 93 4.08 -11.68 0.92
CA GLU A 93 4.10 -10.23 0.83
C GLU A 93 3.76 -9.57 2.17
N VAL A 94 2.84 -10.18 2.92
CA VAL A 94 2.50 -9.73 4.29
C VAL A 94 3.70 -9.87 5.23
N MET A 95 4.46 -10.96 5.13
CA MET A 95 5.66 -11.15 5.95
C MET A 95 6.76 -10.12 5.65
N VAL A 96 7.00 -9.82 4.37
CA VAL A 96 8.01 -8.82 3.97
C VAL A 96 7.54 -7.40 4.34
N LEU A 97 6.25 -7.10 4.23
CA LEU A 97 5.69 -5.82 4.68
C LEU A 97 5.93 -5.62 6.19
N LYS A 98 5.71 -6.67 6.98
CA LYS A 98 5.94 -6.67 8.42
C LYS A 98 7.42 -6.47 8.78
N GLN A 99 8.34 -7.06 8.02
CA GLN A 99 9.78 -6.86 8.22
C GLN A 99 10.22 -5.43 7.90
N ARG A 100 9.70 -4.85 6.81
CA ARG A 100 9.93 -3.44 6.46
C ARG A 100 9.44 -2.50 7.57
N ASP A 101 8.23 -2.72 8.07
CA ASP A 101 7.63 -1.85 9.09
C ASP A 101 8.44 -1.90 10.41
N ASN A 102 8.87 -3.10 10.83
CA ASN A 102 9.75 -3.25 11.99
C ASN A 102 11.11 -2.54 11.82
N ALA A 103 11.70 -2.60 10.62
CA ALA A 103 12.97 -1.93 10.32
C ALA A 103 12.81 -0.39 10.33
N TRP A 104 11.68 0.11 9.81
CA TRP A 104 11.38 1.54 9.79
C TRP A 104 11.15 2.10 11.18
N ASP A 105 10.46 1.37 12.05
CA ASP A 105 10.23 1.80 13.42
C ASP A 105 11.53 1.78 14.24
N GLY A 106 12.40 0.78 14.05
CA GLY A 106 13.74 0.78 14.63
C GLY A 106 14.61 1.96 14.18
N PHE A 107 14.50 2.39 12.92
CA PHE A 107 15.20 3.56 12.40
C PHE A 107 14.68 4.88 12.99
N LYS A 108 13.35 5.04 13.13
CA LYS A 108 12.77 6.21 13.81
C LYS A 108 13.24 6.30 15.25
N GLU A 109 13.30 5.16 15.95
CA GLU A 109 13.73 5.11 17.34
C GLU A 109 15.22 5.50 17.48
N SER A 110 16.10 5.04 16.58
CA SER A 110 17.50 5.47 16.61
C SER A 110 17.71 6.92 16.21
N LEU A 111 16.89 7.46 15.31
CA LEU A 111 16.87 8.89 15.00
C LEU A 111 16.41 9.71 16.20
N ALA A 112 15.36 9.29 16.89
CA ALA A 112 14.88 9.94 18.11
C ALA A 112 15.94 9.91 19.21
N PHE A 113 16.62 8.77 19.40
CA PHE A 113 17.70 8.63 20.37
C PHE A 113 18.92 9.50 20.00
N THR A 114 19.24 9.60 18.72
CA THR A 114 20.34 10.44 18.21
C THR A 114 20.01 11.93 18.34
N ALA A 115 18.76 12.32 18.06
CA ALA A 115 18.27 13.67 18.25
C ALA A 115 18.25 14.05 19.74
N PHE A 116 17.85 13.13 20.62
CA PHE A 116 17.89 13.31 22.07
C PHE A 116 19.33 13.48 22.58
N LEU A 117 20.26 12.62 22.15
CA LEU A 117 21.69 12.76 22.47
C LEU A 117 22.29 14.05 21.90
N GLY A 118 21.92 14.44 20.68
CA GLY A 118 22.36 15.70 20.08
C GLY A 118 21.81 16.94 20.80
N ALA A 119 20.57 16.87 21.29
CA ALA A 119 19.95 17.94 22.05
C ALA A 119 20.48 18.04 23.49
N THR A 120 20.99 16.95 24.08
CA THR A 120 21.51 16.94 25.45
C THR A 120 23.03 17.11 25.51
N ALA A 121 23.78 16.50 24.58
CA ALA A 121 25.24 16.49 24.58
C ALA A 121 25.86 17.38 23.47
N GLY A 122 25.07 17.86 22.50
CA GLY A 122 25.58 18.62 21.35
C GLY A 122 25.67 20.14 21.56
N PRO A 123 26.42 20.86 20.68
CA PRO A 123 26.60 22.31 20.76
C PRO A 123 25.29 23.12 20.71
N LEU A 124 24.34 22.66 19.89
CA LEU A 124 22.99 23.24 19.76
C LEU A 124 22.17 23.07 21.04
N GLY A 125 22.30 21.92 21.71
CA GLY A 125 21.68 21.64 23.00
C GLY A 125 22.13 22.59 24.11
N ARG A 126 23.45 22.82 24.20
CA ARG A 126 24.02 23.81 25.12
C ARG A 126 23.56 25.24 24.82
N PHE A 127 23.37 25.59 23.54
CA PHE A 127 22.90 26.91 23.13
C PHE A 127 21.43 27.16 23.51
N LEU A 128 20.58 26.15 23.32
CA LEU A 128 19.18 26.16 23.74
C LEU A 128 19.05 26.22 25.26
N LEU A 129 19.81 25.39 26.00
CA LEU A 129 19.85 25.44 27.45
C LEU A 129 20.31 26.80 27.99
N LYS A 130 21.35 27.40 27.39
CA LYS A 130 21.78 28.77 27.74
C LYS A 130 20.70 29.81 27.48
N SER A 131 19.97 29.71 26.36
CA SER A 131 18.89 30.65 26.01
C SER A 131 17.70 30.53 26.97
N ILE A 132 17.31 29.30 27.31
CA ILE A 132 16.24 29.04 28.28
C ILE A 132 16.66 29.53 29.66
N MET A 133 17.89 29.24 30.08
CA MET A 133 18.42 29.70 31.37
C MET A 133 18.50 31.22 31.46
N ASN A 134 18.91 31.91 30.38
CA ASN A 134 18.88 33.37 30.32
C ASN A 134 17.45 33.94 30.40
N LEU A 135 16.46 33.29 29.78
CA LEU A 135 15.06 33.71 29.88
C LEU A 135 14.50 33.53 31.30
N VAL A 136 14.83 32.41 31.95
CA VAL A 136 14.42 32.13 33.34
C VAL A 136 15.06 33.13 34.30
N ILE A 137 16.37 33.38 34.17
CA ILE A 137 17.10 34.36 34.99
C ILE A 137 16.55 35.77 34.79
N LYS A 138 16.25 36.16 33.54
CA LYS A 138 15.67 37.48 33.22
C LYS A 138 14.26 37.64 33.79
N LYS A 139 13.45 36.57 33.81
CA LYS A 139 12.11 36.56 34.40
C LYS A 139 12.14 36.64 35.93
N ILE A 140 13.10 35.98 36.57
CA ILE A 140 13.30 36.04 38.03
C ILE A 140 13.84 37.42 38.45
N SER A 141 14.83 37.95 37.73
CA SER A 141 15.41 39.28 37.98
C SER A 141 14.40 40.42 37.74
N GLY A 142 13.58 40.32 36.69
CA GLY A 142 12.51 41.28 36.42
C GLY A 142 11.41 41.29 37.50
N LYS A 143 11.15 40.14 38.13
CA LYS A 143 10.21 40.03 39.26
C LYS A 143 10.75 40.71 40.53
N HIS A 144 12.07 40.72 40.72
CA HIS A 144 12.71 41.35 41.88
C HIS A 144 12.70 42.88 41.81
N LYS A 145 12.76 43.46 40.60
CA LYS A 145 12.74 44.93 40.39
C LYS A 145 11.34 45.55 40.56
N LYS A 146 10.28 44.76 40.37
CA LYS A 146 8.87 45.20 40.52
C LYS A 146 8.38 45.22 41.97
N ASN A 147 9.13 44.65 42.90
CA ASN A 147 8.79 44.56 44.34
C ASN A 147 9.56 45.58 45.21
N LYS A 148 10.22 46.57 44.58
CA LYS A 148 10.98 47.66 45.23
C LYS A 148 10.46 49.06 44.87
N ASN A 149 9.36 49.16 44.13
CA ASN A 149 8.62 50.40 43.90
C ASN A 149 7.29 50.33 44.63
#